data_AF-A0A0Q7KA32-F1
#
_entry.id   AF-A0A0Q7KA32-F1
#
_cell.length_a   1.000
_cell.length_b   1.000
_cell.length_c   1.000
_cell.angle_alpha   90.00
_cell.angle_beta   90.00
_cell.angle_gamma   90.00
#
_symmetry.space_group_name_H-M   'P 1'
#
loop_
_entity.id
_entity.type
_entity.pdbx_description
1 polymer ?
#
loop_
_entity_poly.entity_id
_entity_poly.type
_entity_poly.pdbx_seq_one_letter_code
_entity_poly.pdbx_strand_id
1 'polypeptide(L)'
;MEHSNDDIAASSAQEVDVARSQDVKAVLQRIVDELGPRLADEPPAIVRERLVAAIADAGLDEQPAPWVESAVAELSGGRGLVMDARYETDRQRPGPSDPESQR
;
A
#
# COMPACT_ATOMS: atom_id res chain seq x y z
N MET A 1 -26.52 28.81 -23.09
CA MET A 1 -25.30 28.61 -22.28
C MET A 1 -25.67 27.60 -21.21
N GLU A 2 -25.55 26.32 -21.53
CA GLU A 2 -25.77 25.23 -20.59
C GLU A 2 -24.38 24.67 -20.26
N HIS A 3 -23.72 25.28 -19.28
CA HIS A 3 -22.47 24.76 -18.73
C HIS A 3 -22.80 23.93 -17.50
N SER A 4 -22.51 22.64 -17.62
CA SER A 4 -21.85 21.81 -16.60
C SER A 4 -22.40 21.88 -15.18
N ASN A 5 -23.36 21.00 -14.85
CA ASN A 5 -23.69 20.64 -13.48
C ASN A 5 -23.20 19.23 -13.09
N ASP A 6 -22.46 18.55 -13.97
CA ASP A 6 -21.90 17.20 -13.76
C ASP A 6 -20.54 17.19 -13.04
N ASP A 7 -19.87 18.35 -12.93
CA ASP A 7 -18.49 18.43 -12.42
C ASP A 7 -18.39 18.32 -10.88
N ILE A 8 -19.46 18.70 -10.15
CA ILE A 8 -19.44 18.76 -8.68
C ILE A 8 -19.57 17.37 -8.03
N ALA A 9 -20.31 16.45 -8.65
CA ALA A 9 -20.49 15.11 -8.13
C ALA A 9 -19.21 14.25 -8.24
N ALA A 10 -18.44 14.43 -9.31
CA ALA A 10 -17.18 13.72 -9.53
C ALA A 10 -16.09 14.17 -8.54
N SER A 11 -15.96 15.47 -8.28
CA SER A 11 -15.00 16.00 -7.29
C SER A 11 -15.28 15.47 -5.89
N SER A 12 -16.55 15.46 -5.47
CA SER A 12 -16.95 15.01 -4.13
C SER A 12 -16.67 13.51 -3.90
N ALA A 13 -16.88 12.67 -4.92
CA ALA A 13 -16.60 11.23 -4.84
C ALA A 13 -15.08 10.95 -4.81
N GLN A 14 -14.30 11.71 -5.57
CA GLN A 14 -12.85 11.58 -5.62
C GLN A 14 -12.19 12.08 -4.33
N GLU A 15 -12.71 13.13 -3.70
CA GLU A 15 -12.25 13.63 -2.39
C GLU A 15 -12.49 12.61 -1.26
N VAL A 16 -13.64 11.94 -1.25
CA VAL A 16 -13.96 10.89 -0.28
C VAL A 16 -13.07 9.65 -0.45
N ASP A 17 -12.76 9.29 -1.70
CA ASP A 17 -11.87 8.16 -2.02
C ASP A 17 -10.41 8.42 -1.60
N VAL A 18 -9.93 9.64 -1.82
CA VAL A 18 -8.59 10.07 -1.37
C VAL A 18 -8.51 10.09 0.17
N ALA A 19 -9.53 10.61 0.85
CA ALA A 19 -9.58 10.62 2.32
C ALA A 19 -9.53 9.20 2.90
N ARG A 20 -10.36 8.28 2.37
CA ARG A 20 -10.35 6.87 2.76
C ARG A 20 -8.99 6.23 2.53
N SER A 21 -8.36 6.52 1.39
CA SER A 21 -7.04 5.97 1.05
C SER A 21 -5.93 6.50 1.96
N GLN A 22 -6.02 7.76 2.41
CA GLN A 22 -5.11 8.32 3.40
C GLN A 22 -5.29 7.68 4.78
N ASP A 23 -6.53 7.42 5.21
CA ASP A 23 -6.82 6.73 6.47
C ASP A 23 -6.24 5.31 6.49
N VAL A 24 -6.43 4.54 5.40
CA VAL A 24 -5.86 3.17 5.29
C VAL A 24 -4.33 3.21 5.38
N LYS A 25 -3.67 4.15 4.70
CA LYS A 25 -2.21 4.30 4.77
C LYS A 25 -1.72 4.64 6.17
N ALA A 26 -2.43 5.51 6.88
CA ALA A 26 -2.08 5.85 8.25
C ALA A 26 -2.19 4.64 9.19
N VAL A 27 -3.22 3.81 9.02
CA VAL A 27 -3.39 2.57 9.78
C VAL A 27 -2.28 1.56 9.45
N LEU A 28 -1.96 1.35 8.17
CA LEU A 28 -0.88 0.45 7.77
C LEU A 28 0.49 0.91 8.29
N GLN A 29 0.78 2.22 8.21
CA GLN A 29 2.02 2.78 8.76
C GLN A 29 2.11 2.54 10.26
N ARG A 30 1.01 2.76 10.99
CA ARG A 30 0.95 2.50 12.43
C ARG A 30 1.21 1.04 12.77
N ILE A 31 0.64 0.10 12.02
CA ILE A 31 0.88 -1.35 12.22
C ILE A 31 2.36 -1.67 12.06
N VAL A 32 2.97 -1.18 10.98
CA VAL A 32 4.39 -1.40 10.69
C VAL A 32 5.28 -0.79 11.77
N ASP A 33 4.98 0.43 12.22
CA ASP A 33 5.75 1.13 13.27
C ASP A 33 5.66 0.39 14.62
N GLU A 34 4.49 -0.16 14.95
CA GLU A 34 4.27 -0.93 16.18
C GLU A 34 4.94 -2.32 16.13
N LEU A 35 4.96 -2.97 14.96
CA LEU A 35 5.51 -4.30 14.76
C LEU A 35 7.03 -4.30 14.54
N GLY A 36 7.58 -3.29 13.86
CA GLY A 36 8.99 -3.22 13.48
C GLY A 36 9.98 -3.53 14.60
N PRO A 37 9.90 -2.85 15.76
CA PRO A 37 10.79 -3.11 16.89
C PRO A 37 10.63 -4.52 17.50
N ARG A 38 9.46 -5.14 17.34
CA ARG A 38 9.12 -6.45 17.95
C ARG A 38 9.46 -7.63 17.04
N LEU A 39 9.54 -7.38 15.74
CA LEU A 39 9.75 -8.39 14.71
C LEU A 39 11.13 -8.30 14.05
N ALA A 40 12.00 -7.40 14.55
CA ALA A 40 13.39 -7.34 14.14
C ALA A 40 14.07 -8.69 14.40
N ASP A 41 14.80 -9.18 13.40
CA ASP A 41 15.49 -10.48 13.42
C ASP A 41 14.58 -11.72 13.51
N GLU A 42 13.25 -11.55 13.45
CA GLU A 42 12.32 -12.68 13.36
C GLU A 42 12.34 -13.30 11.95
N PRO A 43 12.07 -14.61 11.82
CA PRO A 43 11.99 -15.27 10.52
C PRO A 43 10.89 -14.65 9.63
N PRO A 44 11.13 -14.48 8.31
CA PRO A 44 10.16 -13.89 7.39
C PRO A 44 8.75 -14.51 7.43
N ALA A 45 8.65 -15.81 7.69
CA ALA A 45 7.37 -16.50 7.84
C ALA A 45 6.58 -16.01 9.07
N ILE A 46 7.26 -15.81 10.20
CA ILE A 46 6.66 -15.27 11.44
C ILE A 46 6.26 -13.82 11.24
N VAL A 47 7.13 -13.02 10.62
CA VAL A 47 6.83 -11.62 10.31
C VAL A 47 5.60 -11.50 9.39
N ARG A 48 5.50 -12.33 8.35
CA ARG A 48 4.35 -12.38 7.45
C ARG A 48 3.05 -12.70 8.19
N GLU A 49 3.05 -13.75 9.00
CA GLU A 49 1.87 -14.16 9.76
C GLU A 49 1.39 -13.03 10.70
N ARG A 50 2.33 -12.40 11.42
CA ARG A 50 2.02 -11.32 12.35
C ARG A 50 1.53 -10.06 11.66
N LEU A 51 2.13 -9.71 10.51
CA LEU A 51 1.71 -8.57 9.70
C LEU A 51 0.29 -8.77 9.15
N VAL A 52 0.01 -9.94 8.56
CA VAL A 52 -1.33 -10.25 8.01
C VAL A 52 -2.39 -10.27 9.11
N ALA A 53 -2.07 -10.86 10.27
CA ALA A 53 -2.97 -10.85 11.42
C ALA A 53 -3.27 -9.41 11.90
N ALA A 54 -2.25 -8.55 12.02
CA ALA A 54 -2.45 -7.16 12.46
C ALA A 54 -3.28 -6.32 11.47
N ILE A 55 -3.11 -6.56 10.16
CA ILE A 55 -3.92 -5.91 9.11
C ILE A 55 -5.38 -6.35 9.22
N ALA A 56 -5.62 -7.65 9.39
CA ALA A 56 -6.97 -8.19 9.55
C ALA A 56 -7.64 -7.69 10.85
N ASP A 57 -6.91 -7.64 11.97
CA ASP A 57 -7.38 -7.10 13.24
C ASP A 57 -7.75 -5.61 13.16
N ALA A 58 -7.05 -4.86 12.31
CA ALA A 58 -7.36 -3.47 12.01
C ALA A 58 -8.59 -3.28 11.09
N GLY A 59 -9.22 -4.38 10.65
CA GLY A 59 -10.37 -4.37 9.74
C GLY A 59 -10.01 -3.94 8.31
N LEU A 60 -8.74 -4.04 7.93
CA LEU A 60 -8.29 -3.74 6.58
C LEU A 60 -8.38 -4.97 5.69
N ASP A 61 -8.64 -4.74 4.40
CA ASP A 61 -8.62 -5.78 3.39
C ASP A 61 -7.22 -6.39 3.22
N GLU A 62 -7.18 -7.56 2.61
CA GLU A 62 -5.92 -8.23 2.26
C GLU A 62 -5.05 -7.32 1.38
N GLN A 63 -3.81 -7.11 1.82
CA GLN A 63 -2.86 -6.27 1.11
C GLN A 63 -2.22 -7.03 -0.07
N PRO A 64 -1.79 -6.33 -1.13
CA PRO A 64 -1.17 -6.98 -2.28
C PRO A 64 0.07 -7.79 -1.89
N ALA A 65 0.21 -9.01 -2.43
CA ALA A 65 1.35 -9.88 -2.12
C ALA A 65 2.73 -9.20 -2.28
N PRO A 66 3.01 -8.40 -3.34
CA PRO A 66 4.30 -7.71 -3.47
C PRO A 66 4.56 -6.70 -2.34
N TRP A 67 3.52 -6.04 -1.86
CA TRP A 67 3.63 -5.11 -0.73
C TRP A 67 3.94 -5.86 0.56
N VAL A 68 3.22 -6.96 0.83
CA VAL A 68 3.44 -7.80 2.01
C VAL A 68 4.88 -8.33 2.01
N GLU A 69 5.37 -8.79 0.87
CA GLU A 69 6.74 -9.30 0.73
C GLU A 69 7.80 -8.24 1.01
N SER A 70 7.62 -7.03 0.47
CA SER A 70 8.51 -5.90 0.76
C SER A 70 8.47 -5.53 2.25
N ALA A 71 7.28 -5.43 2.84
CA ALA A 71 7.13 -5.10 4.26
C ALA A 71 7.78 -6.16 5.16
N VAL A 72 7.61 -7.43 4.85
CA VAL A 72 8.24 -8.55 5.58
C VAL A 72 9.78 -8.48 5.50
N ALA A 73 10.33 -8.19 4.33
CA ALA A 73 11.79 -8.09 4.14
C ALA A 73 12.40 -6.89 4.90
N GLU A 74 11.68 -5.77 4.99
CA GLU A 74 12.11 -4.62 5.78
C GLU A 74 12.00 -4.89 7.29
N LEU A 75 10.85 -5.37 7.76
CA LEU A 75 10.58 -5.64 9.16
C LEU A 75 11.50 -6.73 9.74
N SER A 76 11.65 -7.86 9.04
CA SER A 76 12.57 -8.95 9.44
C SER A 76 14.02 -8.47 9.49
N GLY A 77 14.40 -7.55 8.60
CA GLY A 77 15.72 -6.92 8.59
C GLY A 77 15.89 -5.78 9.60
N GLY A 78 14.91 -5.53 10.47
CA GLY A 78 14.95 -4.44 11.46
C GLY A 78 14.94 -3.03 10.86
N ARG A 79 14.53 -2.90 9.59
CA ARG A 79 14.47 -1.62 8.87
C ARG A 79 13.06 -1.03 8.99
N GLY A 80 13.00 0.30 9.11
CA GLY A 80 11.73 1.03 9.08
C GLY A 80 11.18 1.08 7.65
N LEU A 81 9.90 0.77 7.50
CA LEU A 81 9.19 0.90 6.22
C LEU A 81 8.36 2.20 6.26
N VAL A 82 8.56 3.06 5.26
CA VAL A 82 7.75 4.28 5.07
C VAL A 82 6.79 4.04 3.92
N MET A 83 5.48 4.13 4.19
CA MET A 83 4.42 4.05 3.20
C MET A 83 4.36 5.35 2.38
N ASP A 84 5.23 5.48 1.36
CA ASP A 84 5.17 6.61 0.43
C ASP A 84 3.99 6.41 -0.57
N ALA A 85 3.32 7.50 -0.94
CA ALA A 85 2.19 7.49 -1.88
C ALA A 85 2.55 6.92 -3.27
N ARG A 86 3.84 6.84 -3.59
CA ARG A 86 4.35 6.28 -4.86
C ARG A 86 4.21 4.76 -5.00
N TYR A 87 3.95 4.03 -3.90
CA TYR A 87 3.76 2.57 -3.97
C TYR A 87 2.44 2.14 -4.63
N GLU A 88 1.47 3.05 -4.82
CA GLU A 88 0.27 2.78 -5.62
C GLU A 88 0.55 2.64 -7.12
N THR A 89 1.67 3.21 -7.61
CA THR A 89 1.98 3.28 -9.06
C THR A 89 2.53 1.98 -9.65
N ASP A 90 2.76 0.92 -8.87
CA ASP A 90 3.20 -0.36 -9.47
C ASP A 90 2.05 -1.24 -9.99
N ARG A 91 0.78 -0.85 -9.76
CA ARG A 91 -0.37 -1.47 -10.45
C ARG A 91 -0.55 -1.00 -11.91
N GLN A 92 0.23 -0.02 -12.36
CA GLN A 92 0.08 0.61 -13.68
C GLN A 92 1.36 0.63 -14.54
N ARG A 93 2.43 -0.10 -14.17
CA ARG A 93 3.57 -0.25 -15.08
C ARG A 93 3.24 -1.36 -16.09
N PRO A 94 2.88 -1.05 -17.37
CA PRO A 94 3.03 -2.05 -18.41
C PRO A 94 4.49 -2.49 -18.38
N GLY A 95 4.73 -3.80 -18.39
CA GLY A 95 6.09 -4.37 -18.46
C GLY A 95 6.93 -3.65 -19.51
N PRO A 96 8.26 -3.57 -19.32
CA PRO A 96 9.13 -2.80 -20.22
C PRO A 96 8.77 -3.14 -21.65
N SER A 97 8.23 -2.16 -22.38
CA SER A 97 8.03 -2.30 -23.82
C SER A 97 9.42 -2.49 -24.41
N ASP A 98 9.71 -3.73 -24.74
CA ASP A 98 10.93 -4.16 -25.39
C ASP A 98 11.10 -3.33 -26.67
N PRO A 99 12.16 -2.50 -26.81
CA PRO A 99 12.34 -1.68 -28.00
C PRO A 99 12.76 -2.48 -29.24
N GLU A 100 12.75 -3.82 -29.21
CA GLU A 100 13.36 -4.65 -30.24
C GLU A 100 12.42 -5.11 -31.38
N SER A 101 11.17 -4.62 -31.47
CA SER A 101 10.26 -4.98 -32.57
C SER A 101 10.21 -3.99 -33.76
N GLN A 102 11.24 -3.15 -33.94
CA GLN A 102 11.36 -2.27 -35.12
C GLN A 102 12.61 -2.54 -35.97
N ARG A 103 12.82 -3.80 -36.36
CA ARG A 103 13.70 -4.11 -37.49
C ARG A 103 13.07 -5.10 -38.46
#